data_AF-A0A2V5MPJ1-F1
#
_entry.id   AF-A0A2V5MPJ1-F1
#
_cell.length_a   1.000
_cell.length_b   1.000
_cell.length_c   1.000
_cell.angle_alpha   90.00
_cell.angle_beta   90.00
_cell.angle_gamma   90.00
#
_symmetry.space_group_name_H-M   'P 1'
#
loop_
_entity.id
_entity.type
_entity.pdbx_description
1 polymer ?
#
loop_
_entity_poly.entity_id
_entity_poly.type
_entity_poly.pdbx_seq_one_letter_code
_entity_poly.pdbx_strand_id
1 'polypeptide(L)' 'MTLETSRLILRPFRNEDIDPLAELMANPDFMRFSLGVFSREQTASFLEKLID' A
#
# COMPACT_ATOMS: atom_id res chain seq x y z
N MET A 1 -0.13 15.38 -4.73
CA MET A 1 -1.47 16.00 -4.81
C MET A 1 -2.40 15.25 -3.88
N THR A 2 -3.28 15.94 -3.15
CA THR A 2 -4.25 15.34 -2.22
C THR A 2 -5.67 15.61 -2.71
N LEU A 3 -6.56 14.62 -2.63
CA LEU A 3 -7.98 14.72 -2.95
C LEU A 3 -8.81 14.36 -1.71
N GLU A 4 -9.88 15.11 -1.45
CA GLU A 4 -10.65 14.97 -0.21
C GLU A 4 -12.15 14.88 -0.49
N THR A 5 -12.84 14.08 0.31
CA THR A 5 -14.29 13.97 0.37
C THR A 5 -14.74 14.09 1.82
N SER A 6 -16.04 14.11 2.10
CA SER A 6 -16.55 14.18 3.48
C SER A 6 -16.14 13.00 4.37
N ARG A 7 -15.70 11.87 3.80
CA ARG A 7 -15.38 10.64 4.56
C ARG A 7 -13.95 10.14 4.36
N LEU A 8 -13.24 10.59 3.33
CA LEU A 8 -11.98 9.99 2.89
C LEU A 8 -11.03 11.03 2.31
N ILE A 9 -9.73 10.82 2.55
CA ILE A 9 -8.62 11.57 1.98
C ILE A 9 -7.78 10.60 1.15
N LEU A 10 -7.56 10.93 -0.12
CA LEU A 10 -6.60 10.26 -0.99
C LEU A 10 -5.34 11.14 -1.06
N ARG A 11 -4.21 10.62 -0.56
CA ARG A 11 -2.92 11.31 -0.53
C ARG A 11 -1.80 10.41 -1.07
N PRO A 12 -0.64 10.97 -1.45
CA PRO A 12 0.54 10.17 -1.74
C PRO A 12 0.91 9.28 -0.55
N PHE A 13 1.53 8.14 -0.85
CA PHE A 13 2.08 7.25 0.16
C PHE A 13 3.21 7.93 0.96
N ARG A 14 3.39 7.45 2.18
CA ARG A 14 4.42 7.87 3.12
C ARG A 14 5.02 6.63 3.78
N ASN A 15 6.18 6.78 4.41
CA ASN A 15 6.83 5.67 5.12
C ASN A 15 5.94 5.07 6.22
N GLU A 16 5.08 5.86 6.85
CA GLU A 16 4.13 5.40 7.86
C GLU A 16 3.06 4.43 7.32
N ASP A 17 2.86 4.38 5.99
CA ASP A 17 1.87 3.50 5.36
C ASP A 17 2.41 2.10 5.06
N ILE A 18 3.73 1.87 5.23
CA ILE A 18 4.36 0.58 4.91
C ILE A 18 3.74 -0.55 5.73
N ASP A 19 3.60 -0.39 7.05
CA ASP A 19 3.12 -1.46 7.92
C ASP A 19 1.63 -1.76 7.69
N PRO A 20 0.71 -0.77 7.66
CA PRO A 20 -0.70 -1.02 7.34
C PRO A 20 -0.90 -1.63 5.95
N LEU A 21 -0.12 -1.19 4.95
CA LEU A 21 -0.22 -1.75 3.60
C LEU A 21 0.34 -3.18 3.55
N ALA A 22 1.42 -3.48 4.28
CA ALA A 22 2.03 -4.81 4.31
C ALA A 22 1.06 -5.86 4.86
N GLU A 23 0.25 -5.51 5.87
CA GLU A 23 -0.81 -6.40 6.37
C GLU A 23 -1.82 -6.77 5.27
N LEU A 24 -2.22 -5.79 4.45
CA LEU A 24 -3.11 -6.03 3.31
C LEU A 24 -2.42 -6.86 2.21
N MET A 25 -1.18 -6.52 1.86
CA MET A 25 -0.45 -7.22 0.78
C MET A 25 -0.04 -8.65 1.16
N ALA A 26 0.04 -8.98 2.45
CA ALA A 26 0.25 -10.34 2.92
C ALA A 26 -1.01 -11.20 2.87
N ASN A 27 -2.20 -10.59 2.71
CA ASN A 27 -3.47 -11.31 2.68
C ASN A 27 -3.73 -11.95 1.29
N PRO A 28 -3.83 -13.29 1.18
CA PRO A 28 -4.06 -13.97 -0.09
C PRO A 28 -5.39 -13.62 -0.76
N ASP A 29 -6.44 -13.34 0.01
CA ASP A 29 -7.75 -12.94 -0.54
C ASP A 29 -7.70 -11.53 -1.13
N PHE A 30 -6.99 -10.61 -0.46
CA PHE A 30 -6.73 -9.27 -0.99
C PHE A 30 -5.90 -9.34 -2.27
N MET A 31 -4.88 -10.21 -2.30
CA MET A 31 -3.95 -10.38 -3.43
C MET A 31 -4.41 -11.39 -4.48
N ARG A 32 -5.65 -11.88 -4.40
CA ARG A 32 -6.16 -12.97 -5.25
C ARG A 32 -6.01 -12.73 -6.75
N PHE A 33 -6.11 -11.47 -7.18
CA PHE A 33 -6.01 -11.05 -8.58
C PHE A 33 -4.68 -10.37 -8.92
N SER A 34 -3.73 -10.40 -7.98
CA SER A 34 -2.38 -9.89 -8.15
C SER A 34 -1.40 -11.03 -8.45
N LEU A 35 -0.10 -10.74 -8.59
CA LEU A 35 0.94 -11.72 -8.90
C LEU A 35 1.46 -12.48 -7.66
N GLY A 36 0.63 -12.61 -6.61
CA GLY A 36 0.97 -13.23 -5.32
C GLY A 36 1.10 -12.23 -4.17
N VAL A 37 1.11 -12.76 -2.94
CA VAL A 37 1.25 -11.98 -1.70
C VAL A 37 2.66 -11.39 -1.56
N PHE A 38 2.76 -10.26 -0.87
CA PHE A 38 4.05 -9.63 -0.56
C PHE A 38 4.43 -9.85 0.91
N SER A 39 5.73 -9.98 1.17
CA SER A 39 6.30 -9.72 2.48
C SER A 39 6.29 -8.22 2.79
N ARG A 40 6.60 -7.86 4.04
CA ARG A 40 6.77 -6.45 4.43
C ARG A 40 7.86 -5.76 3.62
N GLU A 41 9.00 -6.42 3.41
CA GLU A 41 10.13 -5.89 2.64
C GLU A 41 9.74 -5.66 1.18
N GLN A 42 9.01 -6.61 0.58
CA GLN A 42 8.50 -6.45 -0.78
C GLN A 42 7.50 -5.29 -0.89
N THR A 43 6.66 -5.09 0.14
CA THR A 43 5.76 -3.94 0.22
C THR A 43 6.52 -2.62 0.31
N ALA A 44 7.57 -2.56 1.13
CA ALA A 44 8.44 -1.38 1.23
C ALA A 44 9.11 -1.06 -0.12
N SER A 45 9.71 -2.05 -0.78
CA SER A 45 10.31 -1.88 -2.11
C SER A 45 9.30 -1.52 -3.21
N PHE A 46 8.03 -1.90 -3.04
CA PHE A 46 6.95 -1.46 -3.92
C PHE A 46 6.62 0.02 -3.70
N LEU A 47 6.46 0.44 -2.44
CA LEU A 47 6.17 1.83 -2.10
C LEU A 47 7.32 2.79 -2.43
N GLU A 48 8.57 2.38 -2.29
CA GLU A 48 9.74 3.19 -2.72
C GLU A 48 9.67 3.59 -4.19
N LYS A 49 9.07 2.78 -5.06
CA LYS A 49 8.91 3.10 -6.49
C LYS A 49 7.76 4.07 -6.77
N LEU A 50 6.92 4.33 -5.77
CA LEU A 50 5.73 5.17 -5.88
C LEU A 50 5.88 6.49 -5.10
N ILE A 51 6.76 6.51 -4.11
CA ILE A 51 7.15 7.71 -3.34
C ILE A 51 8.30 8.37 -4.10
N ASP A 52 7.95 9.12 -5.14
CA ASP A 52 8.82 10.17 -5.73
C ASP A 52 8.71 11.46 -4.91
#